data_AF-A0A1V6MR86-F1
#
_entry.id   AF-A0A1V6MR86-F1
#
_cell.length_a   1.000
_cell.length_b   1.000
_cell.length_c   1.000
_cell.angle_alpha   90.00
_cell.angle_beta   90.00
_cell.angle_gamma   90.00
#
_symmetry.space_group_name_H-M   'P 1'
#
loop_
_entity.id
_entity.type
_entity.pdbx_description
1 polymer ?
#
loop_
_entity_poly.entity_id
_entity_poly.type
_entity_poly.pdbx_seq_one_letter_code
_entity_poly.pdbx_strand_id
1 'polypeptide(L)' 'MQAAPVRATAIPTVTDALRAVESLLMSSGQRTARRNAWTSVLEDRRRAKDRFEAERVLGEATSVRL' A
#
# COMPACT_ATOMS: atom_id res chain seq x y z
N MET A 1 42.38 33.71 -10.56
CA MET A 1 41.56 32.51 -10.81
C MET A 1 40.70 32.27 -9.58
N GLN A 2 39.37 32.39 -9.68
CA GLN A 2 38.45 32.04 -8.58
C GLN A 2 38.27 30.52 -8.57
N ALA A 3 38.59 29.84 -7.47
CA ALA A 3 38.39 28.39 -7.35
C ALA A 3 36.89 28.08 -7.17
N ALA A 4 36.39 27.06 -7.89
CA ALA A 4 35.02 26.58 -7.73
C ALA A 4 34.82 25.99 -6.33
N PRO A 5 33.66 26.22 -5.67
CA PRO A 5 33.41 25.71 -4.33
C PRO A 5 33.34 24.18 -4.35
N VAL A 6 34.26 23.54 -3.63
CA VAL A 6 34.27 22.09 -3.41
C VAL A 6 33.21 21.78 -2.35
N ARG A 7 32.22 20.94 -2.69
CA ARG A 7 31.28 20.42 -1.71
C ARG A 7 31.92 19.27 -0.95
N ALA A 8 32.15 19.45 0.35
CA ALA A 8 32.54 18.37 1.23
C ALA A 8 31.32 17.48 1.50
N THR A 9 31.38 16.21 1.08
CA THR A 9 30.45 15.17 1.54
C THR A 9 30.96 14.62 2.86
N ALA A 10 30.18 14.75 3.93
CA ALA A 10 30.52 14.16 5.23
C ALA A 10 30.63 12.64 5.11
N ILE A 11 31.63 12.04 5.77
CA ILE A 11 31.76 10.59 5.86
C ILE A 11 30.60 10.09 6.73
N PRO A 12 29.77 9.14 6.26
CA PRO A 12 28.64 8.64 7.03
C PRO A 12 29.11 8.01 8.34
N THR A 13 28.37 8.25 9.41
CA THR A 13 28.62 7.57 10.68
C THR A 13 28.06 6.14 10.64
N VAL A 14 28.47 5.30 11.58
CA VAL A 14 27.89 3.95 11.73
C VAL A 14 26.38 4.03 11.94
N THR A 15 25.88 5.04 12.64
CA THR A 15 24.43 5.27 12.83
C THR A 15 23.72 5.55 11.51
N ASP A 16 24.31 6.35 10.63
CA ASP A 16 23.74 6.63 9.31
C ASP A 16 23.71 5.38 8.43
N ALA A 17 24.77 4.57 8.50
CA ALA A 17 24.84 3.29 7.79
C ALA A 17 23.74 2.32 8.27
N LEU A 18 23.54 2.21 9.59
CA LEU A 18 22.49 1.36 10.16
C LEU A 18 21.09 1.84 9.77
N ARG A 19 20.84 3.16 9.78
CA ARG A 19 19.56 3.75 9.35
C ARG A 19 19.28 3.53 7.87
N ALA A 20 20.31 3.55 7.02
CA ALA A 20 20.18 3.25 5.60
C ALA A 20 19.83 1.77 5.37
N VAL A 21 20.47 0.85 6.10
CA VAL A 21 20.16 -0.59 6.06
C VAL A 21 18.73 -0.84 6.55
N GLU A 22 18.32 -0.23 7.66
CA GLU A 22 16.94 -0.30 8.16
C GLU A 22 15.95 0.19 7.11
N SER A 23 16.20 1.35 6.50
CA SER A 23 15.35 1.91 5.44
C SER A 23 15.27 0.96 4.24
N LEU A 24 16.38 0.36 3.83
CA LEU A 24 16.43 -0.59 2.72
C LEU A 24 15.60 -1.84 3.03
N LEU A 25 15.84 -2.46 4.20
CA LEU A 25 15.15 -3.66 4.65
C LEU A 25 13.64 -3.42 4.83
N MET A 26 13.26 -2.30 5.45
CA MET A 26 11.86 -1.97 5.70
C MET A 26 11.12 -1.47 4.45
N SER A 27 11.83 -0.95 3.43
CA SER A 27 11.19 -0.40 2.22
C SER A 27 10.36 -1.43 1.45
N SER A 28 10.81 -2.69 1.41
CA SER A 28 10.12 -3.78 0.73
C SER A 28 8.79 -4.10 1.42
N GLY A 29 8.81 -4.18 2.76
CA GLY A 29 7.62 -4.38 3.60
C GLY A 29 6.56 -3.29 3.41
N GLN A 30 6.98 -2.02 3.33
CA GLN A 30 6.06 -0.91 3.12
C GLN A 30 5.36 -0.95 1.75
N ARG A 31 6.10 -1.30 0.68
CA ARG A 31 5.51 -1.47 -0.66
C ARG A 31 4.51 -2.62 -0.69
N THR A 32 4.83 -3.74 -0.05
CA THR A 32 3.92 -4.89 0.07
C THR A 32 2.69 -4.54 0.90
N ALA A 33 2.84 -3.86 2.04
CA ALA A 33 1.73 -3.41 2.86
C ALA A 33 0.76 -2.51 2.09
N ARG A 34 1.27 -1.54 1.30
CA ARG A 34 0.44 -0.68 0.43
C ARG A 34 -0.32 -1.49 -0.62
N ARG A 35 0.32 -2.47 -1.25
CA ARG A 35 -0.33 -3.35 -2.23
C ARG A 35 -1.42 -4.19 -1.57
N ASN A 36 -1.11 -4.81 -0.44
CA ASN A 36 -2.05 -5.65 0.31
C ASN A 36 -3.27 -4.83 0.76
N ALA A 37 -3.04 -3.61 1.29
CA ALA A 37 -4.12 -2.72 1.71
C ALA A 37 -5.02 -2.36 0.52
N TRP A 38 -4.43 -2.00 -0.63
CA TRP A 38 -5.20 -1.70 -1.83
C TRP A 38 -6.00 -2.90 -2.34
N THR A 39 -5.40 -4.08 -2.41
CA THR A 39 -6.08 -5.32 -2.81
C THR A 39 -7.23 -5.63 -1.87
N SER A 40 -7.05 -5.50 -0.56
CA SER A 40 -8.11 -5.72 0.43
C SER A 40 -9.29 -4.79 0.20
N VAL A 41 -9.04 -3.50 -0.06
CA VAL A 41 -10.09 -2.51 -0.34
C VAL A 41 -10.85 -2.85 -1.63
N LEU A 42 -10.16 -3.31 -2.67
CA LEU A 42 -10.82 -3.73 -3.90
C LEU A 42 -11.69 -4.97 -3.70
N GLU A 43 -11.19 -5.97 -2.97
CA GLU A 43 -11.96 -7.16 -2.62
C GLU A 43 -13.16 -6.83 -1.73
N ASP A 44 -13.04 -5.91 -0.78
CA ASP A 44 -14.17 -5.46 0.06
C ASP A 44 -15.27 -4.79 -0.75
N ARG A 45 -14.89 -3.95 -1.72
CA ARG A 45 -15.86 -3.31 -2.62
C ARG A 45 -16.58 -4.33 -3.48
N ARG A 46 -15.85 -5.32 -4.01
CA ARG A 46 -16.44 -6.43 -4.76
C ARG A 46 -17.39 -7.23 -3.88
N ARG A 47 -16.97 -7.64 -2.69
CA ARG A 47 -17.82 -8.35 -1.71
C ARG A 47 -19.06 -7.56 -1.29
N ALA A 48 -18.97 -6.23 -1.22
CA ALA A 48 -20.13 -5.38 -0.95
C ALA A 48 -21.13 -5.40 -2.12
N LYS A 49 -20.65 -5.31 -3.36
CA LYS A 49 -21.48 -5.42 -4.56
C LYS A 49 -22.12 -6.80 -4.67
N ASP A 50 -21.35 -7.86 -4.46
CA ASP A 50 -21.84 -9.24 -4.54
C ASP A 50 -22.96 -9.50 -3.51
N ARG A 51 -22.84 -8.94 -2.30
CA ARG A 51 -23.91 -8.98 -1.28
C ARG A 51 -25.18 -8.25 -1.74
N PHE A 52 -25.04 -7.07 -2.31
CA PHE A 52 -26.18 -6.29 -2.82
C PHE A 52 -26.92 -7.04 -3.96
N GLU A 53 -26.18 -7.62 -4.91
CA GLU A 53 -26.79 -8.41 -5.98
C GLU A 53 -27.46 -9.68 -5.46
N ALA A 54 -26.86 -10.34 -4.47
CA ALA A 54 -27.46 -11.50 -3.82
C ALA A 54 -28.78 -11.12 -3.11
N GLU A 55 -28.78 -10.03 -2.34
CA GLU A 55 -29.98 -9.50 -1.70
C GLU A 55 -31.07 -9.16 -2.73
N ARG A 56 -30.71 -8.52 -3.85
CA ARG A 56 -31.65 -8.19 -4.93
C ARG A 56 -32.27 -9.45 -5.54
N VAL A 57 -31.46 -10.43 -5.92
CA VAL A 57 -31.94 -11.68 -6.55
C VAL A 57 -32.82 -12.47 -5.58
N LEU A 58 -32.44 -12.55 -4.30
CA LEU A 58 -33.26 -13.21 -3.29
C LEU A 58 -34.58 -12.47 -3.06
N GLY A 59 -34.55 -11.14 -3.00
CA GLY A 59 -35.74 -10.30 -2.91
C GLY A 59 -36.69 -10.56 -4.09
N GLU A 60 -36.20 -10.50 -5.32
CA GLU A 60 -36.96 -10.80 -6.54
C GLU A 60 -37.54 -12.22 -6.51
N ALA A 61 -36.75 -13.22 -6.11
CA ALA A 61 -37.22 -14.61 -6.01
C ALA A 61 -38.33 -14.78 -4.96
N THR A 62 -38.26 -14.03 -3.85
CA THR A 62 -39.34 -14.05 -2.84
C THR A 62 -40.58 -13.29 -3.29
N SER A 63 -40.44 -12.16 -4.01
CA SER A 63 -41.58 -11.39 -4.50
C SER A 63 -42.33 -12.09 -5.63
N VAL A 64 -41.64 -12.88 -6.47
CA VAL A 64 -42.26 -13.69 -7.53
C VAL A 64 -43.08 -14.86 -6.95
N ARG A 65 -42.83 -15.26 -5.70
CA ARG A 65 -43.52 -16.39 -5.05
C ARG A 65 -44.78 -15.99 -4.28
N LEU A 66 -45.01 -14.69 -4.04
CA LEU A 66 -46.20 -14.15 -3.38
C LEU A 66 -47.23 -13.65 -4.42
#